data_AF-A0A6A4Z6A8-F1
#
_entry.id   AF-A0A6A4Z6A8-F1
#
_cell.length_a   1.000
_cell.length_b   1.000
_cell.length_c   1.000
_cell.angle_alpha   90.00
_cell.angle_beta   90.00
_cell.angle_gamma   90.00
#
_symmetry.space_group_name_H-M   'P 1'
#
loop_
_entity.id
_entity.type
_entity.pdbx_description
1 polymer ?
#
loop_
_entity_poly.entity_id
_entity_poly.type
_entity_poly.pdbx_seq_one_letter_code
_entity_poly.pdbx_strand_id
1 'polypeptide(L)'
;MEALREHGTTLRNYPYAKYATDVKFQPSHPPSGSFGEQNHYFSGTHKLYALKIEASVSAQGLLVDMGPHEPGSAADLTMFRKRLDVHVANLKKTPTEATVNGNGELFQALSTMRAVLVDKGYYGLTASVRAIHPKKRPSNGALDRRDLERNSAVSSDRVIIENFFGRVCMLWKISYSTFV
;
A
#
# COMPACT_ATOMS: atom_id res chain seq x y z
N MET A 1 -1.25 20.03 4.61
CA MET A 1 -1.88 19.38 3.44
C MET A 1 -3.37 19.26 3.71
N GLU A 2 -4.15 20.29 3.42
CA GLU A 2 -5.55 20.43 3.88
C GLU A 2 -6.51 20.60 2.69
N ALA A 3 -6.31 19.82 1.62
CA ALA A 3 -7.16 19.95 0.43
C ALA A 3 -7.29 18.64 -0.35
N LEU A 4 -7.54 17.52 0.34
CA LEU A 4 -8.30 16.44 -0.29
C LEU A 4 -9.77 16.78 -0.06
N ARG A 5 -10.32 17.65 -0.92
CA ARG A 5 -11.76 17.95 -0.95
C ARG A 5 -12.51 16.62 -1.02
N GLU A 6 -13.49 16.45 -0.12
CA GLU A 6 -14.44 15.34 -0.09
C GLU A 6 -15.31 15.35 -1.36
N HIS A 7 -14.72 14.99 -2.50
CA HIS A 7 -15.51 14.51 -3.62
C HIS A 7 -15.94 13.10 -3.23
N GLY A 8 -17.25 12.93 -2.96
CA GLY A 8 -17.89 11.75 -2.37
C GLY A 8 -17.75 10.41 -3.11
N THR A 9 -16.67 10.22 -3.88
CA THR A 9 -16.26 8.96 -4.47
C THR A 9 -15.64 8.07 -3.40
N THR A 10 -16.26 6.94 -3.15
CA THR A 10 -15.75 5.88 -2.29
C THR A 10 -15.28 4.69 -3.11
N LEU A 11 -14.47 3.83 -2.49
CA LEU A 11 -14.11 2.54 -3.08
C LEU A 11 -15.35 1.65 -3.18
N ARG A 12 -15.47 0.90 -4.29
CA ARG A 12 -16.70 0.18 -4.64
C ARG A 12 -17.03 -0.92 -3.65
N ASN A 13 -16.03 -1.73 -3.28
CA ASN A 13 -16.23 -2.89 -2.41
C ASN A 13 -15.98 -2.54 -0.94
N TYR A 14 -15.06 -1.60 -0.69
CA TYR A 14 -14.66 -1.18 0.65
C TYR A 14 -14.83 0.34 0.87
N PRO A 15 -16.07 0.85 0.91
CA PRO A 15 -16.33 2.29 0.98
C PRO A 15 -15.79 2.96 2.27
N TYR A 16 -15.56 2.18 3.33
CA TYR A 16 -14.98 2.63 4.60
C TYR A 16 -13.44 2.68 4.59
N ALA A 17 -12.77 2.21 3.53
CA ALA A 17 -11.35 2.41 3.32
C ALA A 17 -11.09 3.85 2.83
N LYS A 18 -9.99 4.46 3.29
CA LYS A 18 -9.60 5.82 2.92
C LYS A 18 -8.71 5.84 1.68
N TYR A 19 -7.77 4.92 1.61
CA TYR A 19 -6.80 4.80 0.52
C TYR A 19 -6.26 3.37 0.43
N ALA A 20 -5.58 3.09 -0.69
CA ALA A 20 -4.74 1.92 -0.85
C ALA A 20 -3.26 2.29 -0.64
N THR A 21 -2.49 1.42 0.00
CA THR A 21 -1.04 1.56 0.18
C THR A 21 -0.32 0.38 -0.45
N ASP A 22 0.80 0.69 -1.07
CA ASP A 22 1.66 -0.29 -1.71
C ASP A 22 3.08 0.25 -1.91
N VAL A 23 4.01 -0.65 -2.20
CA VAL A 23 5.42 -0.32 -2.45
C VAL A 23 5.76 -0.55 -3.92
N LYS A 24 6.37 0.45 -4.55
CA LYS A 24 6.94 0.30 -5.89
C LYS A 24 8.41 -0.03 -5.84
N PHE A 25 8.75 -1.16 -6.46
CA PHE A 25 10.12 -1.57 -6.75
C PHE A 25 10.67 -0.83 -7.96
N GLN A 26 11.84 -0.22 -7.80
CA GLN A 26 12.59 0.44 -8.87
C GLN A 26 13.98 -0.21 -9.01
N PRO A 27 14.22 -0.98 -10.09
CA PRO A 27 15.53 -1.57 -10.34
C PRO A 27 16.62 -0.50 -10.39
N SER A 28 17.78 -0.84 -9.84
CA SER A 28 18.97 -0.01 -9.90
C SER A 28 20.19 -0.84 -10.29
N HIS A 29 21.26 -0.17 -10.70
CA HIS A 29 22.57 -0.81 -10.75
C HIS A 29 23.03 -1.19 -9.33
N PRO A 30 23.94 -2.18 -9.21
CA PRO A 30 24.60 -2.45 -7.94
C PRO A 30 25.27 -1.17 -7.43
N PRO A 31 25.03 -0.77 -6.17
CA PRO A 31 25.75 0.36 -5.62
C PRO A 31 27.23 0.02 -5.49
N SER A 32 28.09 1.02 -5.52
CA SER A 32 29.50 0.84 -5.17
C SER A 32 29.62 0.54 -3.68
N GLY A 33 30.58 -0.29 -3.28
CA GLY A 33 30.80 -0.65 -1.89
C GLY A 33 31.05 -2.14 -1.70
N SER A 34 31.19 -2.54 -0.44
CA SER A 34 31.37 -3.93 -0.04
C SER A 34 30.13 -4.78 -0.37
N PHE A 35 30.31 -6.10 -0.41
CA PHE A 35 29.19 -7.02 -0.61
C PHE A 35 28.06 -6.82 0.42
N GLY A 36 28.40 -6.54 1.68
CA GLY A 36 27.41 -6.28 2.73
C GLY A 36 26.54 -5.05 2.45
N GLU A 37 27.16 -3.95 2.02
CA GLU A 37 26.45 -2.72 1.66
C GLU A 37 25.59 -2.92 0.41
N GLN A 38 26.09 -3.63 -0.59
CA GLN A 38 25.33 -3.96 -1.78
C GLN A 38 24.12 -4.85 -1.46
N ASN A 39 24.30 -5.88 -0.64
CA ASN A 39 23.25 -6.83 -0.28
C ASN A 39 22.07 -6.15 0.42
N HIS A 40 22.30 -5.00 1.07
CA HIS A 40 21.23 -4.17 1.63
C HIS A 40 20.22 -3.72 0.58
N TYR A 41 20.64 -3.51 -0.67
CA TYR A 41 19.78 -3.10 -1.77
C TYR A 41 19.28 -4.28 -2.62
N PHE A 42 19.74 -5.49 -2.35
CA PHE A 42 19.37 -6.67 -3.12
C PHE A 42 18.00 -7.21 -2.68
N SER A 43 17.08 -7.34 -3.62
CA SER A 43 15.79 -7.98 -3.38
C SER A 43 15.86 -9.47 -3.66
N GLY A 44 15.67 -10.29 -2.61
CA GLY A 44 15.63 -11.75 -2.73
C GLY A 44 14.51 -12.26 -3.64
N THR A 45 13.40 -11.53 -3.74
CA THR A 45 12.23 -11.87 -4.57
C THR A 45 12.48 -11.59 -6.05
N HIS A 46 13.00 -10.41 -6.36
CA HIS A 46 13.21 -9.99 -7.76
C HIS A 46 14.58 -10.36 -8.32
N LYS A 47 15.52 -10.80 -7.47
CA LYS A 47 16.93 -11.08 -7.82
C LYS A 47 17.64 -9.89 -8.47
N LEU A 48 17.29 -8.69 -8.02
CA LEU A 48 17.80 -7.41 -8.55
C LEU A 48 18.09 -6.46 -7.39
N TYR A 49 19.07 -5.58 -7.59
CA TYR A 49 19.28 -4.41 -6.74
C TYR A 49 18.21 -3.36 -7.05
N ALA A 50 17.75 -2.66 -6.02
CA ALA A 50 16.70 -1.67 -6.18
C ALA A 50 16.56 -0.72 -5.01
N LEU A 51 15.78 0.31 -5.28
CA LEU A 51 15.09 1.12 -4.29
C LEU A 51 13.61 0.78 -4.30
N LYS A 52 12.98 0.99 -3.14
CA LYS A 52 11.55 0.80 -2.91
C LYS A 52 10.95 2.10 -2.42
N ILE A 53 9.79 2.47 -2.93
CA ILE A 53 9.05 3.66 -2.47
C ILE A 53 7.64 3.24 -2.11
N GLU A 54 7.23 3.52 -0.87
CA GLU A 54 5.84 3.37 -0.44
C GLU A 54 5.01 4.58 -0.88
N ALA A 55 3.82 4.32 -1.39
CA ALA A 55 2.84 5.36 -1.68
C ALA A 55 1.46 4.97 -1.17
N SER A 56 0.65 5.98 -0.86
CA SER A 56 -0.76 5.84 -0.49
C SER A 56 -1.63 6.66 -1.43
N VAL A 57 -2.65 6.04 -2.02
CA VAL A 57 -3.50 6.64 -3.05
C VAL A 57 -4.97 6.53 -2.67
N SER A 58 -5.65 7.68 -2.66
CA SER A 58 -7.09 7.81 -2.35
C SER A 58 -7.98 7.19 -3.42
N ALA A 59 -9.27 6.98 -3.10
CA ALA A 59 -10.27 6.47 -4.04
C ALA A 59 -10.38 7.29 -5.34
N GLN A 60 -10.06 8.58 -5.28
CA GLN A 60 -10.05 9.52 -6.42
C GLN A 60 -8.78 9.39 -7.28
N GLY A 61 -7.85 8.52 -6.92
CA GLY A 61 -6.56 8.38 -7.60
C GLY A 61 -5.54 9.47 -7.24
N LEU A 62 -5.80 10.26 -6.19
CA LEU A 62 -4.91 11.31 -5.70
C LEU A 62 -3.91 10.73 -4.68
N LEU A 63 -2.66 11.18 -4.76
CA LEU A 63 -1.61 10.84 -3.81
C LEU A 63 -1.94 11.44 -2.44
N VAL A 64 -2.03 10.58 -1.43
CA VAL A 64 -2.27 10.97 -0.03
C VAL A 64 -0.94 11.18 0.68
N ASP A 65 -0.01 10.27 0.45
CA ASP A 65 1.30 10.26 1.09
C ASP A 65 2.29 9.44 0.25
N MET A 66 3.56 9.82 0.29
CA MET A 66 4.67 9.11 -0.34
C MET A 66 5.87 9.13 0.61
N GLY A 67 6.46 7.97 0.84
CA GLY A 67 7.60 7.82 1.73
C GLY A 67 8.94 8.15 1.07
N PRO A 68 10.01 8.24 1.87
CA PRO A 68 11.36 8.22 1.35
C PRO A 68 11.65 6.87 0.65
N HIS A 69 12.75 6.82 -0.10
CA HIS A 69 13.22 5.56 -0.64
C HIS A 69 13.74 4.65 0.48
N GLU A 70 13.52 3.35 0.32
CA GLU A 70 14.09 2.31 1.15
C GLU A 70 14.88 1.32 0.29
N PRO A 71 15.83 0.58 0.88
CA PRO A 71 16.60 -0.44 0.17
C PRO A 71 15.72 -1.57 -0.39
N GLY A 72 16.12 -2.16 -1.52
CA GLY A 72 15.38 -3.24 -2.17
C GLY A 72 15.19 -4.51 -1.33
N SER A 73 16.00 -4.72 -0.28
CA SER A 73 15.83 -5.81 0.68
C SER A 73 14.71 -5.58 1.70
N ALA A 74 14.25 -4.33 1.88
CA ALA A 74 13.24 -3.99 2.87
C ALA A 74 11.91 -4.70 2.57
N ALA A 75 11.31 -5.32 3.59
CA ALA A 75 9.98 -5.91 3.49
C ALA A 75 8.91 -4.82 3.55
N ASP A 76 7.86 -4.95 2.74
CA ASP A 76 6.83 -3.91 2.59
C ASP A 76 6.10 -3.63 3.92
N LEU A 77 5.83 -4.69 4.71
CA LEU A 77 5.31 -4.58 6.07
C LEU A 77 6.22 -3.75 6.99
N THR A 78 7.54 -3.90 6.88
CA THR A 78 8.51 -3.16 7.68
C THR A 78 8.51 -1.68 7.28
N MET A 79 8.42 -1.39 5.98
CA MET A 79 8.32 -0.01 5.48
C MET A 79 7.09 0.70 6.04
N PHE A 80 5.92 0.05 5.99
CA PHE A 80 4.68 0.60 6.56
C PHE A 80 4.82 0.85 8.07
N ARG A 81 5.37 -0.10 8.81
CA ARG A 81 5.55 0.01 10.27
C ARG A 81 6.51 1.14 10.65
N LYS A 82 7.55 1.39 9.85
CA LYS A 82 8.48 2.51 10.06
C LYS A 82 7.79 3.87 10.00
N ARG A 83 6.66 3.95 9.29
CA ARG A 83 5.86 5.18 9.07
C ARG A 83 4.45 5.06 9.67
N LEU A 84 4.30 4.23 10.70
CA LEU A 84 3.00 3.91 11.29
C LEU A 84 2.30 5.16 11.84
N ASP A 85 3.06 6.09 12.42
CA ASP A 85 2.56 7.37 12.91
C ASP A 85 1.89 8.20 11.81
N VAL A 86 2.51 8.30 10.64
CA VAL A 86 1.95 8.97 9.46
C VAL A 86 0.67 8.28 9.00
N HIS A 87 0.66 6.94 8.94
CA HIS A 87 -0.53 6.18 8.58
C HIS A 87 -1.65 6.36 9.59
N VAL A 88 -1.37 6.31 10.89
CA VAL A 88 -2.35 6.50 11.97
C VAL A 88 -2.95 7.91 11.91
N ALA A 89 -2.13 8.93 11.72
CA ALA A 89 -2.60 10.30 11.55
C ALA A 89 -3.53 10.43 10.33
N ASN A 90 -3.12 9.85 9.19
CA ASN A 90 -3.92 9.87 7.97
C ASN A 90 -5.19 9.03 8.05
N LEU A 91 -5.23 7.93 8.81
CA LEU A 91 -6.39 7.05 8.94
C LEU A 91 -7.38 7.50 10.03
N LYS A 92 -6.97 8.40 10.91
CA LYS A 92 -7.86 8.93 11.95
C LYS A 92 -9.07 9.61 11.31
N LYS A 93 -10.27 9.23 11.75
CA LYS A 93 -11.52 9.86 11.32
C LYS A 93 -11.60 11.28 11.84
N THR A 94 -12.14 12.17 11.02
CA THR A 94 -12.56 13.50 11.47
C THR A 94 -13.83 13.39 12.34
N PRO A 95 -14.18 14.41 13.14
CA PRO A 95 -15.44 14.42 13.90
C PRO A 95 -16.67 14.24 12.99
N THR A 96 -16.64 14.78 11.77
CA THR A 96 -17.70 14.63 10.77
C THR A 96 -17.80 13.19 10.26
N GLU A 97 -16.69 12.49 10.07
CA GLU A 97 -16.66 11.08 9.65
C GLU A 97 -17.01 10.11 10.80
N ALA A 98 -16.96 10.56 12.06
CA ALA A 98 -17.27 9.72 13.21
C ALA A 98 -18.76 9.32 13.27
N THR A 99 -19.64 10.13 12.68
CA THR A 99 -21.09 9.87 12.60
C THR A 99 -21.48 8.98 11.42
N VAL A 100 -20.58 8.81 10.43
CA VAL A 100 -20.81 7.96 9.26
C VAL A 100 -20.59 6.50 9.64
N ASN A 101 -21.54 5.64 9.24
CA ASN A 101 -21.47 4.20 9.49
C ASN A 101 -20.19 3.60 8.88
N GLY A 102 -19.23 3.28 9.74
CA GLY A 102 -17.92 2.72 9.37
C GLY A 102 -17.83 1.20 9.54
N ASN A 103 -18.98 0.51 9.59
CA ASN A 103 -19.08 -0.92 9.76
C ASN A 103 -18.21 -1.65 8.73
N GLY A 104 -17.47 -2.63 9.22
CA GLY A 104 -16.48 -3.36 8.43
C GLY A 104 -15.44 -4.00 9.34
N GLU A 105 -14.37 -4.51 8.72
CA GLU A 105 -13.34 -5.21 9.47
C GLU A 105 -12.69 -4.34 10.53
N LEU A 106 -12.47 -4.94 11.71
CA LEU A 106 -11.84 -4.32 12.87
C LEU A 106 -12.54 -3.04 13.37
N PHE A 107 -13.80 -2.79 12.96
CA PHE A 107 -14.52 -1.59 13.39
C PHE A 107 -14.67 -1.51 14.91
N GLN A 108 -15.00 -2.61 15.58
CA GLN A 108 -15.15 -2.62 17.04
C GLN A 108 -13.82 -2.31 17.77
N ALA A 109 -12.70 -2.80 17.26
CA ALA A 109 -11.39 -2.61 17.88
C ALA A 109 -10.78 -1.22 17.58
N LEU A 110 -11.07 -0.65 16.41
CA LEU A 110 -10.43 0.57 15.89
C LEU A 110 -11.47 1.55 15.30
N SER A 111 -12.57 1.80 16.01
CA SER A 111 -13.74 2.55 15.50
C SER A 111 -13.43 3.98 15.05
N THR A 112 -12.39 4.58 15.62
CA THR A 112 -11.89 5.94 15.34
C THR A 112 -11.03 6.03 14.08
N MET A 113 -10.74 4.91 13.42
CA MET A 113 -9.95 4.86 12.18
C MET A 113 -10.79 4.46 10.97
N ARG A 114 -10.43 5.00 9.81
CA ARG A 114 -10.78 4.45 8.49
C ARG A 114 -9.86 3.27 8.16
N ALA A 115 -10.27 2.46 7.19
CA ALA A 115 -9.46 1.33 6.77
C ALA A 115 -8.44 1.70 5.69
N VAL A 116 -7.41 0.87 5.54
CA VAL A 116 -6.42 0.93 4.47
C VAL A 116 -6.43 -0.37 3.67
N LEU A 117 -6.45 -0.28 2.35
CA LEU A 117 -6.30 -1.44 1.47
C LEU A 117 -4.82 -1.72 1.20
N VAL A 118 -4.41 -2.96 1.37
CA VAL A 118 -3.02 -3.39 1.19
C VAL A 118 -2.96 -4.77 0.54
N ASP A 119 -1.82 -5.16 -0.02
CA ASP A 119 -1.65 -6.49 -0.63
C ASP A 119 -1.35 -7.56 0.43
N LYS A 120 -0.90 -8.72 -0.04
CA LYS A 120 -0.53 -9.87 0.78
C LYS A 120 0.80 -9.69 1.51
N GLY A 121 1.68 -8.79 1.06
CA GLY A 121 2.96 -8.48 1.70
C GLY A 121 2.80 -7.83 3.08
N TYR A 122 1.62 -7.26 3.37
CA TYR A 122 1.32 -6.55 4.61
C TYR A 122 0.60 -7.38 5.68
N TYR A 123 0.66 -8.72 5.59
CA TYR A 123 0.08 -9.58 6.63
C TYR A 123 0.66 -9.28 8.02
N GLY A 124 -0.22 -9.03 8.98
CA GLY A 124 0.15 -8.61 10.34
C GLY A 124 -0.03 -7.12 10.62
N LEU A 125 -0.49 -6.31 9.65
CA LEU A 125 -0.88 -4.91 9.89
C LEU A 125 -2.15 -4.74 10.73
N THR A 126 -3.01 -5.75 10.77
CA THR A 126 -4.28 -5.73 11.53
C THR A 126 -4.08 -5.54 13.04
N ALA A 127 -2.87 -5.78 13.54
CA ALA A 127 -2.49 -5.51 14.93
C ALA A 127 -2.30 -4.02 15.25
N SER A 128 -2.14 -3.16 14.23
CA SER A 128 -1.79 -1.74 14.39
C SER A 128 -2.78 -0.79 13.71
N VAL A 129 -3.37 -1.20 12.59
CA VAL A 129 -4.32 -0.39 11.81
C VAL A 129 -5.48 -1.25 11.28
N ARG A 130 -6.55 -0.61 10.81
CA ARG A 130 -7.64 -1.28 10.09
C ARG A 130 -7.22 -1.68 8.67
N ALA A 131 -6.30 -2.64 8.57
CA ALA A 131 -5.83 -3.14 7.28
C ALA A 131 -6.83 -4.14 6.67
N ILE A 132 -7.14 -3.93 5.40
CA ILE A 132 -7.91 -4.85 4.56
C ILE A 132 -6.94 -5.44 3.56
N HIS A 133 -6.69 -6.73 3.68
CA HIS A 133 -5.82 -7.47 2.77
C HIS A 133 -6.53 -8.73 2.24
N PRO A 134 -6.03 -9.31 1.13
CA PRO A 134 -6.51 -10.58 0.64
C PRO A 134 -6.26 -11.69 1.67
N LYS A 135 -7.09 -12.72 1.70
CA LYS A 135 -6.89 -13.92 2.51
C LYS A 135 -5.76 -14.76 1.95
N LYS A 136 -4.91 -15.24 2.87
CA LYS A 136 -3.78 -16.12 2.56
C LYS A 136 -4.32 -17.52 2.32
N ARG A 137 -3.80 -18.18 1.29
CA ARG A 137 -4.05 -19.61 1.08
C ARG A 137 -3.51 -20.40 2.29
N PRO A 138 -4.30 -21.28 2.92
CA PRO A 138 -3.82 -22.13 4.02
C PRO A 138 -2.70 -23.07 3.54
N SER A 139 -1.81 -23.46 4.45
CA SER A 139 -0.83 -24.51 4.16
C SER A 139 -1.58 -25.80 3.81
N ASN A 140 -1.39 -26.32 2.60
CA ASN A 140 -2.07 -27.50 2.05
C ASN A 140 -3.60 -27.38 1.87
N GLY A 141 -4.15 -26.16 1.90
CA GLY A 141 -5.58 -25.91 1.67
C GLY A 141 -5.86 -25.18 0.35
N ALA A 142 -7.15 -25.03 0.04
CA ALA A 142 -7.63 -24.09 -0.96
C ALA A 142 -8.33 -22.92 -0.27
N LEU A 143 -8.42 -21.78 -0.96
CA LEU A 143 -9.32 -20.71 -0.53
C LEU A 143 -10.75 -21.15 -0.85
N ASP A 144 -11.67 -20.91 0.08
CA ASP A 144 -13.09 -21.11 -0.20
C ASP A 144 -13.60 -20.03 -1.17
N ARG A 145 -14.85 -20.19 -1.64
CA ARG A 145 -15.47 -19.25 -2.58
C ARG A 145 -15.54 -17.83 -2.01
N ARG A 146 -15.80 -17.67 -0.71
CA ARG A 146 -15.96 -16.35 -0.07
C ARG A 146 -14.62 -15.63 0.04
N ASP A 147 -13.57 -16.38 0.35
CA ASP A 147 -12.21 -15.86 0.39
C ASP A 147 -11.71 -15.47 -1.01
N LEU A 148 -12.09 -16.22 -2.05
CA LEU A 148 -11.79 -15.85 -3.44
C LEU A 148 -12.55 -14.58 -3.87
N GLU A 149 -13.85 -14.48 -3.57
CA GLU A 149 -14.65 -13.28 -3.83
C GLU A 149 -14.08 -12.05 -3.13
N ARG A 150 -13.69 -12.20 -1.85
CA ARG A 150 -13.00 -11.16 -1.10
C ARG A 150 -11.67 -10.77 -1.75
N ASN A 151 -10.84 -11.73 -2.14
CA ASN A 151 -9.55 -11.44 -2.77
C ASN A 151 -9.73 -10.67 -4.08
N SER A 152 -10.75 -11.02 -4.86
CA SER A 152 -11.13 -10.30 -6.06
C SER A 152 -11.58 -8.87 -5.74
N ALA A 153 -12.42 -8.67 -4.72
CA ALA A 153 -12.88 -7.36 -4.29
C ALA A 153 -11.72 -6.47 -3.81
N VAL A 154 -10.80 -7.01 -3.01
CA VAL A 154 -9.61 -6.27 -2.53
C VAL A 154 -8.73 -5.87 -3.71
N SER A 155 -8.46 -6.79 -4.64
CA SER A 155 -7.67 -6.52 -5.85
C SER A 155 -8.32 -5.44 -6.72
N SER A 156 -9.64 -5.52 -6.91
CA SER A 156 -10.42 -4.56 -7.69
C SER A 156 -10.32 -3.14 -7.14
N ASP A 157 -10.45 -2.95 -5.82
CA ASP A 157 -10.36 -1.61 -5.24
C ASP A 157 -8.90 -1.13 -5.15
N ARG A 158 -7.92 -2.03 -4.95
CA ARG A 158 -6.48 -1.69 -4.96
C ARG A 158 -5.97 -1.23 -6.33
N VAL A 159 -6.68 -1.50 -7.43
CA VAL A 159 -6.20 -1.13 -8.78
C VAL A 159 -5.87 0.37 -8.90
N ILE A 160 -6.45 1.23 -8.06
CA ILE A 160 -6.15 2.67 -8.00
C ILE A 160 -4.66 2.96 -7.79
N ILE A 161 -3.98 2.21 -6.92
CA ILE A 161 -2.55 2.44 -6.62
C ILE A 161 -1.67 1.83 -7.70
N GLU A 162 -2.08 0.70 -8.28
CA GLU A 162 -1.40 0.10 -9.42
C GLU A 162 -1.45 1.04 -10.63
N ASN A 163 -2.59 1.66 -10.87
CA ASN A 163 -2.76 2.66 -11.93
C ASN A 163 -1.90 3.91 -11.67
N PHE A 164 -1.80 4.37 -10.42
CA PHE A 164 -0.90 5.45 -10.04
C PHE A 164 0.57 5.09 -10.34
N PHE A 165 1.02 3.91 -9.91
CA PHE A 165 2.37 3.44 -10.18
C PHE A 165 2.63 3.20 -11.67
N GLY A 166 1.63 2.74 -12.44
CA GLY A 166 1.73 2.64 -13.90
C GLY A 166 2.09 3.98 -14.53
N ARG A 167 1.42 5.06 -14.12
CA ARG A 167 1.73 6.43 -14.60
C ARG A 167 3.12 6.88 -14.18
N VAL A 168 3.48 6.68 -12.92
CA VAL A 168 4.80 7.06 -12.38
C VAL A 168 5.94 6.29 -13.08
N CYS A 169 5.77 4.99 -13.30
CA CYS A 169 6.77 4.17 -13.99
C CYS A 169 6.96 4.56 -15.45
N MET A 170 5.91 5.00 -16.15
CA MET A 170 6.06 5.54 -17.49
C MET A 170 6.94 6.79 -17.49
N LEU A 171 6.74 7.70 -16.53
CA LEU A 171 7.58 8.89 -16.38
C LEU A 171 9.05 8.49 -16.13
N TRP A 172 9.30 7.53 -15.24
CA TRP A 172 10.66 7.06 -14.97
C TRP A 172 11.33 6.43 -16.19
N LYS A 173 10.60 5.65 -17.00
CA LYS A 173 11.12 5.10 -18.26
C LYS A 173 11.55 6.21 -19.22
N ILE A 174 10.76 7.28 -19.32
CA ILE A 174 11.11 8.45 -20.15
C ILE A 174 12.40 9.09 -19.61
N SER A 175 12.50 9.31 -18.29
CA SER A 175 13.70 9.90 -17.67
C SER A 175 14.97 9.06 -17.82
N TYR A 176 14.84 7.74 -17.96
CA TYR A 176 15.98 6.83 -18.20
C TYR A 176 16.37 6.75 -19.69
N SER A 177 15.51 7.21 -20.60
CA SER A 177 15.78 7.15 -22.03
C SER A 177 16.77 8.26 -22.40
N THR A 178 17.94 7.90 -22.92
CA THR A 178 18.88 8.86 -23.50
C THR A 178 18.49 9.14 -24.95
N PHE A 179 18.42 10.41 -25.36
CA PHE A 179 18.35 10.75 -26.77
C PHE A 179 19.63 10.26 -27.45
N VAL A 180 19.50 9.43 -28.48
CA VAL A 180 20.58 8.94 -29.33
C VAL A 180 20.71 9.86 -30.53
#